data_AF-A0A0B6XU11-F1
#
_entry.id   AF-A0A0B6XU11-F1
#
_cell.length_a   1.000
_cell.length_b   1.000
_cell.length_c   1.000
_cell.angle_alpha   90.00
_cell.angle_beta   90.00
_cell.angle_gamma   90.00
#
_symmetry.space_group_name_H-M   'P 1'
#
loop_
_entity.id
_entity.type
_entity.pdbx_description
1 polymer ?
#
loop_
_entity_poly.entity_id
_entity_poly.type
_entity_poly.pdbx_seq_one_letter_code
_entity_poly.pdbx_strand_id
1 'polypeptide(L)' 'SDWKQLATQTEGYSGSDLSTLTNGALFQPVRDLQTATHWKQTTDGKWSPSDALNKQAIKASMMDLPAEKICPR' A
#
# COMPACT_ATOMS: atom_id res chain seq x y z
N SER A 1 0.03 -21.53 -4.62
CA SER A 1 0.93 -20.59 -5.30
C SER A 1 0.08 -19.46 -5.80
N ASP A 2 0.42 -18.23 -5.44
CA ASP A 2 -0.40 -17.02 -5.67
C ASP A 2 -0.72 -16.84 -7.16
N TRP A 3 0.23 -17.16 -8.04
CA TRP A 3 0.03 -17.13 -9.49
C TRP A 3 -1.09 -18.06 -9.98
N LYS A 4 -1.25 -19.25 -9.39
CA LYS A 4 -2.35 -20.17 -9.76
C LYS A 4 -3.71 -19.60 -9.34
N GLN A 5 -3.77 -18.97 -8.17
CA GLN A 5 -4.99 -18.34 -7.69
C GLN A 5 -5.38 -17.14 -8.55
N LEU A 6 -4.41 -16.27 -8.87
CA LEU A 6 -4.64 -15.13 -9.76
C LEU A 6 -5.11 -15.59 -11.14
N ALA A 7 -4.48 -16.61 -11.72
CA ALA A 7 -4.89 -17.17 -13.01
C ALA A 7 -6.36 -17.65 -12.99
N THR A 8 -6.79 -18.33 -11.92
CA THR A 8 -8.20 -18.74 -11.75
C THR A 8 -9.14 -17.55 -11.56
N GLN A 9 -8.71 -16.51 -10.83
CA GLN A 9 -9.53 -15.32 -10.57
C GLN A 9 -9.67 -14.40 -11.79
N THR A 10 -8.73 -14.46 -12.74
CA THR A 10 -8.72 -13.64 -13.96
C THR A 10 -9.10 -14.42 -15.21
N GLU A 11 -9.80 -15.56 -15.07
CA GLU A 11 -10.29 -16.32 -16.21
C GLU A 11 -11.22 -15.45 -17.08
N GLY A 12 -10.99 -15.45 -18.40
CA GLY A 12 -11.74 -14.63 -19.35
C GLY A 12 -11.30 -13.16 -19.47
N TYR A 13 -10.27 -12.73 -18.74
CA TYR A 13 -9.70 -11.38 -18.89
C TYR A 13 -8.82 -11.32 -20.15
N SER A 14 -8.92 -10.22 -20.90
CA SER A 14 -8.01 -9.96 -22.02
C SER A 14 -6.62 -9.52 -21.53
N GLY A 15 -5.63 -9.53 -22.41
CA GLY A 15 -4.30 -8.99 -22.08
C GLY A 15 -4.32 -7.51 -21.66
N SER A 16 -5.26 -6.72 -22.20
CA SER A 16 -5.44 -5.31 -21.81
C SER A 16 -6.03 -5.17 -20.42
N ASP A 17 -6.97 -6.05 -20.05
CA ASP A 17 -7.56 -6.07 -18.70
C ASP A 17 -6.50 -6.44 -17.67
N LEU A 18 -5.69 -7.45 -17.96
CA LEU A 18 -4.57 -7.84 -17.09
C LEU A 18 -3.55 -6.71 -16.95
N SER A 19 -3.19 -6.02 -18.05
CA SER A 19 -2.28 -4.88 -17.98
C SER A 19 -2.83 -3.75 -17.11
N THR A 20 -4.11 -3.42 -17.26
CA THR A 20 -4.79 -2.40 -16.46
C THR A 20 -4.85 -2.78 -14.98
N LEU A 21 -5.20 -4.04 -14.69
CA LEU A 21 -5.25 -4.56 -13.32
C LEU A 21 -3.87 -4.51 -12.66
N THR A 22 -2.82 -4.92 -13.39
CA THR A 22 -1.45 -4.93 -12.89
C THR A 22 -0.96 -3.51 -12.61
N ASN A 23 -1.24 -2.56 -13.51
CA ASN A 23 -0.97 -1.14 -13.27
C ASN A 23 -1.72 -0.62 -12.04
N GLY A 24 -3.00 -0.98 -11.89
CA GLY A 24 -3.79 -0.67 -10.70
C GLY A 24 -3.10 -1.15 -9.42
N ALA A 25 -2.67 -2.41 -9.38
CA ALA A 25 -1.97 -3.01 -8.24
C ALA A 25 -0.63 -2.32 -7.94
N LEU A 26 0.16 -1.98 -8.96
CA LEU A 26 1.44 -1.26 -8.82
C LEU A 26 1.29 0.09 -8.12
N PHE A 27 0.18 0.80 -8.36
CA PHE A 27 -0.09 2.09 -7.75
C PHE A 27 -0.88 2.02 -6.43
N GLN A 28 -1.31 0.83 -5.99
CA GLN A 28 -2.05 0.69 -4.73
C GLN A 28 -1.26 1.18 -3.50
N PRO A 29 0.03 0.86 -3.34
CA PRO A 29 0.79 1.32 -2.17
C PRO A 29 0.90 2.85 -2.09
N VAL A 30 0.93 3.54 -3.24
CA VAL A 30 0.95 5.02 -3.29
C VAL A 30 -0.39 5.60 -2.82
N ARG A 31 -1.51 5.00 -3.24
CA ARG A 31 -2.84 5.41 -2.78
C ARG A 31 -3.03 5.18 -1.27
N ASP A 32 -2.46 4.09 -0.76
CA ASP A 32 -2.49 3.81 0.69
C ASP A 32 -1.75 4.91 1.46
N LEU A 33 -0.60 5.36 0.97
CA LEU A 33 0.13 6.49 1.59
C LEU A 33 -0.69 7.79 1.57
N GLN A 34 -1.34 8.09 0.44
CA GLN A 34 -2.11 9.33 0.27
C GLN A 34 -3.36 9.38 1.17
N THR A 35 -3.95 8.23 1.49
CA THR A 35 -5.17 8.13 2.28
C THR A 35 -4.92 7.78 3.76
N ALA A 36 -3.66 7.49 4.12
CA ALA A 36 -3.29 7.11 5.48
C ALA A 36 -3.47 8.26 6.48
N THR A 37 -4.12 7.94 7.60
CA THR A 37 -4.36 8.86 8.72
C THR A 37 -3.56 8.49 9.97
N HIS A 38 -3.00 7.28 9.99
CA HIS A 38 -2.28 6.72 11.11
C HIS A 38 -0.97 6.11 10.62
N TRP A 39 0.10 6.38 11.36
CA TRP A 39 1.46 6.05 10.96
C TRP A 39 2.19 5.37 12.10
N LYS A 40 2.98 4.35 11.81
CA LYS A 40 3.86 3.70 12.78
C LYS A 40 5.31 3.86 12.36
N GLN A 41 6.18 4.04 13.34
CA GLN A 41 7.61 4.03 13.09
C GLN A 41 8.11 2.59 13.02
N THR A 42 8.85 2.27 11.97
CA THR A 42 9.55 1.00 11.79
C THR A 42 10.82 0.98 12.64
N THR A 43 11.39 -0.20 12.86
CA THR A 43 12.66 -0.37 13.58
C THR A 43 13.80 0.42 12.96
N ASP A 44 13.72 0.67 11.65
CA ASP A 44 14.73 1.37 10.87
C ASP A 44 14.52 2.90 10.86
N GLY A 45 13.59 3.39 11.67
CA GLY A 45 13.30 4.82 11.81
C GLY A 45 12.46 5.44 10.70
N LYS A 46 11.94 4.63 9.77
CA LYS A 46 11.00 5.04 8.70
C LYS A 46 9.54 4.99 9.17
N TRP A 47 8.64 5.67 8.47
CA TRP A 47 7.22 5.71 8.74
C TRP A 47 6.43 4.91 7.70
N SER A 48 5.56 4.02 8.17
CA SER A 48 4.63 3.26 7.33
C SER A 48 3.18 3.48 7.77
N PRO A 49 2.20 3.40 6.85
CA PRO A 49 0.79 3.41 7.20
C PRO A 49 0.45 2.31 8.21
N SER A 50 -0.35 2.66 9.22
CA SER A 50 -0.81 1.76 10.25
C SER A 50 -2.32 1.87 10.44
N ASP A 51 -2.90 0.82 11.01
CA ASP A 51 -4.29 0.82 11.44
C ASP A 51 -4.46 1.64 12.72
N ALA A 52 -5.62 2.27 12.86
CA ALA A 52 -5.95 3.13 14.02
C ALA A 52 -5.96 2.38 15.36
N LEU A 53 -6.16 1.06 15.33
CA LEU A 53 -6.17 0.21 16.53
C LEU A 53 -4.75 -0.12 17.03
N ASN A 54 -3.71 0.19 16.25
CA ASN A 54 -2.34 -0.06 16.67
C ASN A 54 -1.90 0.98 17.70
N LYS A 55 -1.54 0.51 18.90
CA LYS A 55 -1.10 1.37 20.02
C LYS A 55 0.18 2.17 19.72
N GLN A 56 0.99 1.71 18.77
CA GLN A 56 2.22 2.40 18.34
C GLN A 56 1.96 3.38 17.19
N ALA A 57 0.72 3.47 16.70
CA ALA A 57 0.39 4.40 15.64
C ALA A 57 0.15 5.81 16.19
N ILE A 58 0.70 6.79 15.49
CA ILE A 58 0.39 8.21 15.69
C ILE A 58 -0.61 8.66 14.63
N LYS A 59 -1.50 9.58 15.00
CA LYS A 59 -2.42 10.21 14.05
C LYS A 59 -1.72 11.41 13.41
N ALA A 60 -1.50 11.35 12.10
CA ALA A 60 -0.80 12.39 11.33
C ALA A 60 -1.15 12.29 9.83
N SER A 61 -0.96 13.38 9.09
CA SER A 61 -0.97 13.37 7.63
C SER A 61 0.40 12.95 7.09
N MET A 62 0.44 12.38 5.88
CA MET A 62 1.71 12.12 5.16
C MET A 62 2.56 13.40 5.04
N MET A 63 1.91 14.55 4.87
CA MET A 63 2.56 15.86 4.72
C MET A 63 3.26 16.34 5.99
N ASP A 64 2.90 15.80 7.15
CA ASP A 64 3.50 16.15 8.44
C ASP A 64 4.78 15.35 8.71
N LEU A 65 5.11 14.37 7.87
CA LEU A 65 6.23 13.44 8.04
C LEU A 65 7.39 13.76 7.08
N PRO A 66 8.64 13.50 7.46
CA PRO A 66 9.78 13.69 6.56
C PRO A 66 9.67 12.77 5.34
N ALA A 67 9.54 13.34 4.14
CA ALA A 67 9.26 12.60 2.90
C ALA A 67 10.24 11.43 2.64
N GLU A 68 11.54 11.63 2.89
CA GLU A 68 12.57 10.60 2.70
C GLU A 68 12.45 9.40 3.66
N LYS A 69 11.70 9.57 4.75
CA LYS A 69 11.46 8.54 5.75
C LYS A 69 10.14 7.82 5.57
N ILE A 70 9.33 8.18 4.57
CA ILE A 70 8.06 7.52 4.31
C ILE A 70 8.30 6.27 3.47
N CYS A 71 7.77 5.14 3.91
CA CYS A 71 7.81 3.89 3.17
C CYS A 71 6.39 3.32 3.00
N PRO A 72 6.03 2.83 1.81
CA PRO A 72 4.83 2.03 1.62
C PRO A 72 4.85 0.79 2.54
N ARG A 73 3.67 0.22 2.78
CA ARG A 73 3.51 -1.03 3.55
C ARG A 73 4.11 -2.21 2.80
#